data_AF-A0A924NW91-F1
#
_entry.id   AF-A0A924NW91-F1
#
_cell.length_a   1.000
_cell.length_b   1.000
_cell.length_c   1.000
_cell.angle_alpha   90.00
_cell.angle_beta   90.00
_cell.angle_gamma   90.00
#
_symmetry.space_group_name_H-M   'P 1'
#
loop_
_entity.id
_entity.type
_entity.pdbx_description
1 polymer ?
#
loop_
_entity_poly.entity_id
_entity_poly.type
_entity_poly.pdbx_seq_one_letter_code
_entity_poly.pdbx_strand_id
1 'polypeptide(L)'
;MDLPKLNVGKRFTLPRPAGSSDALLLAHLGQREKAAGKPMTVVTSDAADAQRLMDEIAFFAPELRCALFPDWETLPYDTFSPHQDLISERLAALWRISQRDKDTGADVIIVPATTALYRLAPPSFLAGYTFQFKVKQKLDEAKLKAHLTL
;
A
#
# COMPACT_ATOMS: atom_id res chain seq x y z
N MET A 1 -4.18 1.93 -25.84
CA MET A 1 -2.70 2.02 -25.82
C MET A 1 -2.16 0.60 -25.75
N ASP A 2 -1.18 0.23 -26.57
CA ASP A 2 -0.57 -1.10 -26.47
C ASP A 2 0.37 -1.12 -25.25
N LEU A 3 0.06 -1.96 -24.25
CA LEU A 3 0.82 -2.02 -23.01
C LEU A 3 1.92 -3.08 -23.11
N PRO A 4 3.13 -2.81 -22.60
CA PRO A 4 4.23 -3.75 -22.71
C PRO A 4 3.95 -5.05 -21.97
N LYS A 5 4.31 -6.19 -22.57
CA LYS A 5 4.27 -7.49 -21.89
C LYS A 5 5.42 -7.57 -20.87
N LEU A 6 5.07 -7.64 -19.59
CA LEU A 6 6.03 -7.73 -18.50
C LEU A 6 6.29 -9.22 -18.18
N ASN A 7 7.50 -9.68 -18.44
CA ASN A 7 7.93 -11.05 -18.12
C ASN A 7 8.71 -11.04 -16.81
N VAL A 8 8.47 -12.05 -15.96
CA VAL A 8 9.18 -12.20 -14.68
C VAL A 8 10.69 -12.24 -14.92
N GLY A 9 11.45 -11.48 -14.14
CA GLY A 9 12.91 -11.37 -14.25
C GLY A 9 13.42 -10.51 -15.40
N LYS A 10 12.57 -9.99 -16.29
CA LYS A 10 12.96 -9.06 -17.36
C LYS A 10 12.64 -7.62 -16.98
N ARG A 11 13.61 -6.74 -17.18
CA ARG A 11 13.41 -5.30 -17.08
C ARG A 11 12.83 -4.76 -18.39
N PHE A 12 11.83 -3.91 -18.28
CA PHE A 12 11.32 -3.10 -19.37
C PHE A 12 11.50 -1.63 -19.01
N THR A 13 12.02 -0.82 -19.93
CA THR A 13 12.30 0.60 -19.70
C THR A 13 11.60 1.42 -20.76
N LEU A 14 10.84 2.42 -20.33
CA LEU A 14 10.24 3.44 -21.19
C LEU A 14 10.70 4.82 -20.72
N PRO A 15 10.90 5.78 -21.64
CA PRO A 15 11.00 7.19 -21.26
C PRO A 15 9.75 7.62 -20.50
N ARG A 16 9.89 8.49 -19.48
CA ARG A 16 8.75 9.05 -18.74
C ARG A 16 7.88 9.86 -19.71
N PRO A 17 6.58 9.53 -19.86
CA PRO A 17 5.65 10.32 -20.66
C PRO A 17 5.55 11.77 -20.16
N ALA A 18 5.12 12.70 -21.02
CA ALA A 18 4.97 14.10 -20.65
C ALA A 18 3.72 14.35 -19.77
N GLY A 19 3.85 15.26 -18.80
CA GLY A 19 2.76 15.62 -17.87
C GLY A 19 2.25 14.41 -17.08
N SER A 20 0.95 14.36 -16.81
CA SER A 20 0.27 13.26 -16.09
C SER A 20 0.04 12.01 -16.95
N SER A 21 0.70 11.89 -18.12
CA SER A 21 0.59 10.70 -18.97
C SER A 21 1.26 9.47 -18.35
N ASP A 22 2.15 9.67 -17.38
CA ASP A 22 2.71 8.59 -16.56
C ASP A 22 1.63 7.96 -15.67
N ALA A 23 0.80 8.77 -15.00
CA ALA A 23 -0.33 8.28 -14.21
C ALA A 23 -1.36 7.55 -15.07
N LEU A 24 -1.69 8.06 -16.27
CA LEU A 24 -2.58 7.35 -17.21
C LEU A 24 -2.00 5.99 -17.62
N LEU A 25 -0.71 5.93 -17.95
CA LEU A 25 -0.02 4.69 -18.29
C LEU A 25 -0.07 3.69 -17.13
N LEU A 26 0.23 4.14 -15.91
CA LEU A 26 0.20 3.33 -14.71
C LEU A 26 -1.22 2.86 -14.35
N ALA A 27 -2.24 3.70 -14.55
CA ALA A 27 -3.64 3.34 -14.34
C ALA A 27 -4.07 2.22 -15.28
N HIS A 28 -3.78 2.31 -16.58
CA HIS A 28 -4.06 1.23 -17.53
C HIS A 28 -3.29 -0.06 -17.22
N LEU A 29 -2.04 0.06 -16.79
CA LEU A 29 -1.24 -1.06 -16.31
C LEU A 29 -1.87 -1.71 -15.06
N GLY A 30 -2.32 -0.92 -14.09
CA GLY A 30 -3.01 -1.38 -12.90
C GLY A 30 -4.32 -2.10 -13.21
N GLN A 31 -5.14 -1.57 -14.14
CA GLN A 31 -6.37 -2.22 -14.60
C GLN A 31 -6.09 -3.60 -15.21
N ARG A 32 -5.04 -3.69 -16.03
CA ARG A 32 -4.62 -4.96 -16.66
C ARG A 32 -4.17 -5.98 -15.61
N GLU A 33 -3.31 -5.60 -14.68
CA GLU A 33 -2.82 -6.53 -13.65
C GLU A 33 -3.95 -6.94 -12.69
N LYS A 34 -4.85 -6.01 -12.33
CA LYS A 34 -6.07 -6.31 -11.56
C LYS A 34 -6.94 -7.35 -12.28
N ALA A 35 -7.20 -7.19 -13.57
CA ALA A 35 -7.94 -8.16 -14.37
C ALA A 35 -7.27 -9.54 -14.44
N ALA A 36 -5.94 -9.59 -14.27
CA ALA A 36 -5.14 -10.81 -14.18
C ALA A 36 -5.00 -11.35 -12.74
N GLY A 37 -5.66 -10.74 -11.74
CA GLY A 37 -5.57 -11.13 -10.32
C GLY A 37 -4.18 -10.88 -9.70
N LYS A 38 -3.44 -9.88 -10.20
CA LYS A 38 -2.09 -9.56 -9.74
C LYS A 38 -2.04 -8.15 -9.14
N PRO A 39 -1.46 -7.98 -7.94
CA PRO A 39 -1.20 -6.65 -7.42
C PRO A 39 -0.03 -6.00 -8.17
N MET A 40 -0.08 -4.67 -8.30
CA MET A 40 1.00 -3.86 -8.84
C MET A 40 1.60 -2.99 -7.75
N THR A 41 2.94 -2.90 -7.70
CA THR A 41 3.63 -1.93 -6.85
C THR A 41 4.34 -0.89 -7.73
N VAL A 42 4.08 0.38 -7.45
CA VAL A 42 4.74 1.53 -8.05
C VAL A 42 5.74 2.08 -7.04
N VAL A 43 7.02 2.05 -7.38
CA VAL A 43 8.09 2.64 -6.58
C VAL A 43 8.44 4.01 -7.17
N THR A 44 8.23 5.07 -6.41
CA THR A 44 8.53 6.45 -6.84
C THR A 44 9.90 6.91 -6.34
N SER A 45 10.46 7.96 -6.95
CA SER A 45 11.71 8.58 -6.47
C SER A 45 11.57 9.16 -5.07
N ASP A 46 10.43 9.80 -4.80
CA ASP A 46 10.16 10.58 -3.61
C ASP A 46 8.65 10.55 -3.24
N ALA A 47 8.33 11.13 -2.08
CA ALA A 47 6.99 11.19 -1.53
C ALA A 47 6.05 12.11 -2.32
N ALA A 48 6.56 13.18 -2.94
CA ALA A 48 5.73 14.10 -3.71
C ALA A 48 5.21 13.42 -4.99
N ASP A 49 6.07 12.68 -5.70
CA ASP A 49 5.66 11.87 -6.85
C ASP A 49 4.69 10.75 -6.42
N ALA A 50 4.85 10.16 -5.23
CA ALA A 50 3.94 9.15 -4.71
C ALA A 50 2.52 9.71 -4.48
N GLN A 51 2.42 10.86 -3.82
CA GLN A 51 1.14 11.52 -3.56
C GLN A 51 0.48 11.98 -4.86
N ARG A 52 1.24 12.60 -5.77
CA ARG A 52 0.74 12.99 -7.09
C ARG A 52 0.16 11.80 -7.84
N LEU A 53 0.87 10.67 -7.90
CA LEU A 53 0.39 9.48 -8.60
C LEU A 53 -0.83 8.86 -7.93
N MET A 54 -0.93 8.92 -6.59
CA MET A 54 -2.13 8.45 -5.86
C MET A 54 -3.38 9.21 -6.32
N ASP A 55 -3.29 10.54 -6.43
CA ASP A 55 -4.40 11.39 -6.84
C ASP A 55 -4.70 11.28 -8.34
N GLU A 56 -3.67 11.28 -9.19
CA GLU A 56 -3.82 11.21 -10.64
C GLU A 56 -4.33 9.84 -11.13
N ILE A 57 -3.87 8.72 -10.54
CA ILE A 57 -4.36 7.38 -10.92
C ILE A 57 -5.84 7.23 -10.55
N ALA A 58 -6.26 7.75 -9.39
CA ALA A 58 -7.66 7.73 -8.98
C ALA A 58 -8.57 8.49 -9.94
N PHE A 59 -8.06 9.54 -10.59
CA PHE A 59 -8.79 10.27 -11.64
C PHE A 59 -8.98 9.41 -12.92
N PHE A 60 -7.94 8.70 -13.37
CA PHE A 60 -8.01 7.93 -14.62
C PHE A 60 -8.67 6.55 -14.48
N ALA A 61 -8.61 5.94 -13.30
CA ALA A 61 -9.15 4.62 -13.01
C ALA A 61 -9.74 4.58 -11.58
N PRO A 62 -10.93 5.19 -11.37
CA PRO A 62 -11.55 5.31 -10.04
C PRO A 62 -11.90 3.96 -9.41
N GLU A 63 -12.02 2.90 -10.20
CA GLU A 63 -12.25 1.53 -9.73
C GLU A 63 -10.99 0.81 -9.27
N LEU A 64 -9.79 1.36 -9.51
CA LEU A 64 -8.54 0.82 -8.96
C LEU A 64 -8.39 1.22 -7.50
N ARG A 65 -8.26 0.21 -6.63
CA ARG A 65 -8.06 0.42 -5.20
C ARG A 65 -6.58 0.71 -4.96
N CYS A 66 -6.22 1.98 -5.06
CA CYS A 66 -4.87 2.44 -4.76
C CYS A 66 -4.64 2.54 -3.25
N ALA A 67 -3.41 2.25 -2.81
CA ALA A 67 -2.96 2.44 -1.44
C ALA A 67 -1.55 3.04 -1.45
N LEU A 68 -1.37 4.15 -0.73
CA LEU A 68 -0.05 4.71 -0.44
C LEU A 68 0.52 4.00 0.80
N PHE A 69 1.78 3.58 0.74
CA PHE A 69 2.50 3.11 1.93
C PHE A 69 3.37 4.27 2.45
N PRO A 70 2.96 4.95 3.53
CA PRO A 70 3.57 6.21 3.93
C PRO A 70 4.91 6.00 4.62
N ASP A 71 5.77 7.01 4.56
CA ASP A 71 7.07 7.00 5.24
C ASP A 71 6.93 7.15 6.75
N TRP A 72 8.02 6.97 7.49
CA TRP A 72 8.03 7.30 8.92
C TRP A 72 8.06 8.79 9.19
N GLU A 73 8.47 9.61 8.20
CA GLU A 73 8.71 11.05 8.35
C GLU A 73 9.72 11.38 9.46
N THR A 74 10.57 10.41 9.78
CA THR A 74 11.70 10.56 10.68
C THR A 74 12.98 10.17 9.97
N LEU A 75 14.10 10.74 10.38
CA LEU A 75 15.39 10.39 9.79
C LEU A 75 15.82 8.98 10.27
N PRO A 76 16.67 8.27 9.50
CA PRO A 76 17.33 7.08 10.01
C PRO A 76 18.09 7.39 11.30
N TYR A 77 17.78 6.66 12.38
CA TYR A 77 18.32 6.86 13.73
C TYR A 77 17.93 8.19 14.39
N ASP A 78 16.74 8.71 14.07
CA ASP A 78 16.16 9.85 14.79
C ASP A 78 15.90 9.54 16.27
N THR A 79 15.97 10.57 17.10
CA THR A 79 15.64 10.50 18.53
C THR A 79 14.14 10.52 18.79
N PHE A 80 13.34 10.94 17.80
CA PHE A 80 11.89 10.99 17.90
C PHE A 80 11.24 9.73 17.34
N SER A 81 10.23 9.23 18.06
CA SER A 81 9.34 8.19 17.52
C SER A 81 8.48 8.78 16.39
N PRO A 82 8.13 7.97 15.37
CA PRO A 82 7.17 8.39 14.36
C PRO A 82 5.82 8.77 14.97
N HIS A 83 5.09 9.65 14.31
CA HIS A 83 3.76 10.02 14.74
C HIS A 83 2.81 8.80 14.75
N GLN A 84 1.94 8.71 15.75
CA GLN A 84 1.03 7.57 15.91
C GLN A 84 0.06 7.38 14.72
N ASP A 85 -0.29 8.47 14.05
CA ASP A 85 -1.14 8.43 12.86
C ASP A 85 -0.42 7.73 11.70
N LEU A 86 0.87 8.01 11.50
CA LEU A 86 1.69 7.31 10.49
C LEU A 86 1.84 5.82 10.81
N ILE A 87 1.99 5.46 12.09
CA ILE A 87 1.98 4.05 12.51
C ILE A 87 0.64 3.39 12.11
N SER A 88 -0.47 4.06 12.40
CA SER A 88 -1.82 3.56 12.11
C SER A 88 -2.07 3.42 10.61
N GLU A 89 -1.67 4.41 9.81
CA GLU A 89 -1.78 4.40 8.36
C GLU A 89 -0.93 3.29 7.72
N ARG A 90 0.29 3.07 8.21
CA ARG A 90 1.16 1.97 7.75
C ARG A 90 0.54 0.61 8.03
N LEU A 91 0.02 0.42 9.25
CA LEU A 91 -0.68 -0.83 9.60
C LEU A 91 -1.92 -1.04 8.73
N ALA A 92 -2.70 0.03 8.49
CA ALA A 92 -3.86 -0.02 7.61
C ALA A 92 -3.46 -0.37 6.16
N ALA A 93 -2.40 0.23 5.63
CA ALA A 93 -1.89 -0.06 4.29
C ALA A 93 -1.41 -1.52 4.17
N LEU A 94 -0.64 -2.03 5.13
CA LEU A 94 -0.19 -3.42 5.16
C LEU A 94 -1.37 -4.39 5.27
N TRP A 95 -2.40 -4.03 6.04
CA TRP A 95 -3.64 -4.80 6.09
C TRP A 95 -4.35 -4.83 4.75
N ARG A 96 -4.53 -3.68 4.08
CA ARG A 96 -5.14 -3.65 2.73
C ARG A 96 -4.35 -4.50 1.73
N ILE A 97 -3.03 -4.46 1.78
CA ILE A 97 -2.15 -5.29 0.94
C ILE A 97 -2.36 -6.78 1.21
N SER A 98 -2.54 -7.19 2.48
CA SER A 98 -2.77 -8.59 2.83
C SER A 98 -4.15 -9.11 2.39
N GLN A 99 -5.13 -8.21 2.24
CA GLN A 99 -6.51 -8.57 1.88
C GLN A 99 -6.73 -8.83 0.38
N ARG A 100 -5.79 -8.44 -0.48
CA ARG A 100 -5.76 -8.71 -1.94
C ARG A 100 -7.13 -8.62 -2.63
N ASP A 101 -7.78 -9.77 -2.86
CA ASP A 101 -9.01 -9.91 -3.67
C ASP A 101 -10.29 -9.51 -2.92
N LYS A 102 -10.22 -9.26 -1.61
CA LYS A 102 -11.37 -8.75 -0.84
C LYS A 102 -11.61 -7.29 -1.15
N ASP A 103 -12.84 -6.80 -1.02
CA ASP A 103 -13.23 -5.41 -1.31
C ASP A 103 -12.33 -4.36 -0.65
N THR A 104 -11.85 -4.62 0.57
CA THR A 104 -10.94 -3.75 1.33
C THR A 104 -9.46 -3.85 0.94
N GLY A 105 -9.14 -4.58 -0.13
CA GLY A 105 -7.78 -4.81 -0.61
C GLY A 105 -7.10 -3.60 -1.26
N ALA A 106 -5.93 -3.85 -1.83
CA ALA A 106 -5.19 -2.91 -2.66
C ALA A 106 -4.80 -3.59 -3.99
N ASP A 107 -5.13 -2.92 -5.10
CA ASP A 107 -4.77 -3.34 -6.47
C ASP A 107 -3.42 -2.73 -6.87
N VAL A 108 -3.22 -1.45 -6.53
CA VAL A 108 -2.00 -0.69 -6.79
C VAL A 108 -1.46 -0.16 -5.48
N ILE A 109 -0.20 -0.49 -5.18
CA ILE A 109 0.52 -0.02 -4.00
C ILE A 109 1.54 1.01 -4.47
N ILE A 110 1.49 2.22 -3.93
CA ILE A 110 2.44 3.28 -4.24
C ILE A 110 3.36 3.46 -3.04
N VAL A 111 4.67 3.49 -3.26
CA VAL A 111 5.66 3.61 -2.19
C VAL A 111 6.89 4.39 -2.67
N PRO A 112 7.39 5.38 -1.90
CA PRO A 112 8.68 6.01 -2.19
C PRO A 112 9.84 5.02 -2.09
N ALA A 113 10.88 5.21 -2.89
CA ALA A 113 12.05 4.33 -2.91
C ALA A 113 12.73 4.23 -1.54
N THR A 114 12.83 5.32 -0.79
CA THR A 114 13.39 5.34 0.57
C THR A 114 12.55 4.49 1.53
N THR A 115 11.24 4.61 1.47
CA THR A 115 10.29 3.86 2.31
C THR A 115 10.30 2.36 1.97
N ALA A 116 10.45 2.01 0.69
CA ALA A 116 10.48 0.62 0.24
C ALA A 116 11.70 -0.18 0.75
N LEU A 117 12.77 0.50 1.16
CA LEU A 117 13.99 -0.13 1.70
C LEU A 117 13.85 -0.56 3.17
N TYR A 118 12.86 -0.05 3.90
CA TYR A 118 12.66 -0.41 5.30
C TYR A 118 12.23 -1.87 5.43
N ARG A 119 12.82 -2.55 6.42
CA ARG A 119 12.35 -3.87 6.83
C ARG A 119 10.99 -3.73 7.51
N LEU A 120 10.09 -4.66 7.19
CA LEU A 120 8.77 -4.73 7.78
C LEU A 120 8.68 -5.89 8.78
N ALA A 121 7.78 -5.75 9.74
CA ALA A 121 7.40 -6.87 10.59
C ALA A 121 6.84 -8.02 9.74
N PRO A 122 7.07 -9.29 10.13
CA PRO A 122 6.56 -10.42 9.37
C PRO A 122 5.02 -10.41 9.40
N PRO A 123 4.34 -10.92 8.35
CA PRO A 123 2.88 -10.98 8.31
C PRO A 123 2.25 -11.71 9.51
N SER A 124 2.96 -12.69 10.07
CA SER A 124 2.53 -13.42 11.27
C SER A 124 2.40 -12.53 12.50
N PHE A 125 3.25 -11.50 12.62
CA PHE A 125 3.16 -10.53 13.70
C PHE A 125 1.85 -9.75 13.58
N LEU A 126 1.57 -9.16 12.41
CA LEU A 126 0.32 -8.41 12.19
C LEU A 126 -0.93 -9.29 12.41
N ALA A 127 -0.91 -10.53 11.90
CA ALA A 127 -2.02 -11.46 12.08
C ALA A 127 -2.27 -11.85 13.55
N GLY A 128 -1.19 -12.01 14.33
CA GLY A 128 -1.28 -12.40 15.74
C GLY A 128 -1.86 -11.31 16.65
N TYR A 129 -1.75 -10.05 16.27
CA TYR A 129 -2.21 -8.89 17.05
C TYR A 129 -3.40 -8.16 16.40
N THR A 130 -4.09 -8.78 15.43
CA THR A 130 -5.31 -8.22 14.83
C THR A 130 -6.55 -8.74 15.56
N PHE A 131 -7.44 -7.84 15.97
CA PHE A 131 -8.73 -8.19 16.53
C PHE A 131 -9.84 -8.06 15.48
N GLN A 132 -10.70 -9.07 15.37
CA GLN A 132 -11.89 -9.02 14.51
C GLN A 132 -13.13 -9.19 15.38
N PHE A 133 -13.96 -8.14 15.43
CA PHE A 133 -15.22 -8.15 16.17
C PHE A 133 -16.43 -8.14 15.22
N LYS A 134 -17.52 -8.78 15.66
CA LYS A 134 -18.83 -8.74 14.97
C LYS A 134 -19.89 -8.15 15.89
N VAL A 135 -20.88 -7.49 15.30
CA VAL A 135 -22.04 -6.99 16.04
C VAL A 135 -22.72 -8.14 16.81
N LYS A 136 -23.08 -7.91 18.07
CA LYS A 136 -23.62 -8.90 19.04
C LYS A 136 -22.64 -10.01 19.49
N GLN A 137 -21.34 -9.89 19.19
CA GLN A 137 -20.35 -10.79 19.76
C GLN A 137 -20.27 -10.60 21.27
N LYS A 138 -20.43 -11.69 22.03
CA LYS A 138 -20.16 -11.70 23.47
C LYS A 138 -18.65 -11.70 23.68
N LEU A 139 -18.17 -10.78 24.50
CA LEU A 139 -16.76 -10.61 24.82
C LEU A 139 -16.57 -10.72 26.33
N ASP A 140 -15.44 -11.33 26.72
CA ASP A 140 -14.95 -11.33 28.09
C ASP A 140 -14.11 -10.07 28.27
N GLU A 141 -14.64 -9.11 29.03
CA GLU A 141 -14.01 -7.80 29.25
C GLU A 141 -12.62 -7.94 29.86
N ALA A 142 -12.46 -8.81 30.85
CA ALA A 142 -11.19 -8.98 31.56
C ALA A 142 -10.12 -9.58 30.64
N LYS A 143 -10.49 -10.59 29.83
CA LYS A 143 -9.57 -11.16 28.83
C LYS A 143 -9.22 -10.17 27.73
N LEU A 144 -10.19 -9.37 27.27
CA LEU A 144 -9.94 -8.35 26.25
C LEU A 144 -8.97 -7.29 26.78
N LYS A 145 -9.22 -6.76 27.98
CA LYS A 145 -8.34 -5.78 28.62
C LYS A 145 -6.91 -6.32 28.76
N ALA A 146 -6.75 -7.55 29.24
CA ALA A 146 -5.44 -8.18 29.38
C ALA A 146 -4.68 -8.27 28.04
N HIS A 147 -5.37 -8.58 26.93
CA HIS A 147 -4.76 -8.62 25.61
C HIS A 147 -4.42 -7.24 25.02
N LEU A 148 -5.08 -6.15 25.44
CA LEU A 148 -4.79 -4.79 24.96
C LEU A 148 -3.65 -4.10 25.73
N THR A 149 -3.30 -4.62 26.92
CA THR A 149 -2.28 -4.04 27.81
C THR A 149 -0.95 -4.79 27.81
N LEU A 150 -0.83 -5.86 27.01
CA LEU A 150 0.41 -6.59 26.76
C LEU A 150 1.22 -5.91 25.65
#